data_AF-A0A2S9F9M5-F1
#
_entry.id   AF-A0A2S9F9M5-F1
#
_cell.length_a   1.000
_cell.length_b   1.000
_cell.length_c   1.000
_cell.angle_alpha   90.00
_cell.angle_beta   90.00
_cell.angle_gamma   90.00
#
_symmetry.space_group_name_H-M   'P 1'
#
loop_
_entity.id
_entity.type
_entity.pdbx_description
1 polymer ?
#
loop_
_entity_poly.entity_id
_entity_poly.type
_entity_poly.pdbx_seq_one_letter_code
_entity_poly.pdbx_strand_id
1 'polypeptide(L)'
;PRNAQPLTRQTQVATEQPGCIHAGMDLYKWAFKLGPLIESSLVLDCLELAADARILDMQASPYDLRDLGFAPIAVETPNGRREYARAQEAISERAAPLRARLLDRCAALQDTAAGE
;
A
#
# COMPACT_ATOMS: atom_id res chain seq x y z
N PRO A 1 -21.70 -17.88 -4.21
CA PRO A 1 -21.00 -17.03 -3.21
C PRO A 1 -20.12 -16.01 -3.96
N ARG A 2 -19.95 -14.77 -3.44
CA ARG A 2 -19.14 -13.74 -4.12
C ARG A 2 -17.62 -13.93 -3.96
N ASN A 3 -17.17 -14.71 -2.97
CA ASN A 3 -15.78 -15.09 -2.76
C ASN A 3 -15.58 -16.60 -2.91
N ALA A 4 -14.38 -17.03 -3.33
CA ALA A 4 -14.03 -18.46 -3.43
C ALA A 4 -13.94 -19.16 -2.07
N GLN A 5 -13.57 -18.42 -1.01
CA GLN A 5 -13.50 -18.90 0.37
C GLN A 5 -13.97 -17.79 1.34
N PRO A 6 -14.52 -18.12 2.53
CA PRO A 6 -14.81 -17.13 3.57
C PRO A 6 -13.51 -16.52 4.12
N LEU A 7 -13.44 -15.19 4.16
CA LEU A 7 -12.32 -14.47 4.76
C LEU A 7 -12.59 -14.26 6.25
N THR A 8 -11.58 -14.46 7.10
CA THR A 8 -11.66 -14.23 8.55
C THR A 8 -10.48 -13.40 9.04
N ARG A 9 -10.62 -12.77 10.20
CA ARG A 9 -9.51 -12.03 10.83
C ARG A 9 -8.33 -12.94 11.17
N GLN A 10 -8.60 -14.18 11.56
CA GLN A 10 -7.58 -15.17 11.94
C GLN A 10 -6.73 -15.60 10.74
N THR A 11 -7.35 -15.76 9.56
CA THR A 11 -6.67 -16.22 8.34
C THR A 11 -6.12 -15.10 7.47
N GLN A 12 -6.23 -13.83 7.91
CA GLN A 12 -5.86 -12.68 7.09
C GLN A 12 -4.42 -12.78 6.57
N VAL A 13 -3.43 -13.03 7.45
CA VAL A 13 -2.01 -13.10 7.04
C VAL A 13 -1.77 -14.16 5.96
N ALA A 14 -2.47 -15.29 6.01
CA ALA A 14 -2.35 -16.38 5.05
C ALA A 14 -3.10 -16.11 3.73
N THR A 15 -3.98 -15.12 3.68
CA THR A 15 -4.88 -14.84 2.54
C THR A 15 -4.68 -13.44 1.94
N GLU A 16 -3.94 -12.56 2.61
CA GLU A 16 -3.54 -11.25 2.13
C GLU A 16 -2.76 -11.38 0.82
N GLN A 17 -3.04 -10.50 -0.14
CA GLN A 17 -2.35 -10.47 -1.43
C GLN A 17 -1.31 -9.35 -1.40
N PRO A 18 0.00 -9.64 -1.48
CA PRO A 18 1.04 -8.61 -1.38
C PRO A 18 1.02 -7.61 -2.55
N GLY A 19 0.42 -7.99 -3.69
CA GLY A 19 0.19 -7.10 -4.83
C GLY A 19 -1.03 -6.19 -4.69
N CYS A 20 -1.81 -6.30 -3.61
CA CYS A 20 -2.92 -5.38 -3.36
C CYS A 20 -2.37 -3.97 -3.09
N ILE A 21 -2.91 -2.96 -3.77
CA ILE A 21 -2.51 -1.56 -3.61
C ILE A 21 -2.52 -1.08 -2.15
N HIS A 22 -3.44 -1.61 -1.34
CA HIS A 22 -3.55 -1.31 0.09
C HIS A 22 -2.33 -1.75 0.90
N ALA A 23 -1.63 -2.80 0.49
CA ALA A 23 -0.39 -3.22 1.13
C ALA A 23 0.77 -2.21 0.91
N GLY A 24 0.68 -1.38 -0.15
CA GLY A 24 1.55 -0.22 -0.35
C GLY A 24 1.16 0.95 0.53
N MET A 25 -0.14 1.29 0.59
CA MET A 25 -0.66 2.37 1.44
C MET A 25 -0.38 2.15 2.93
N ASP A 26 -0.44 0.89 3.38
CA ASP A 26 -0.24 0.52 4.77
C ASP A 26 1.17 0.84 5.30
N LEU A 27 2.17 1.02 4.42
CA LEU A 27 3.51 1.44 4.83
C LEU A 27 3.47 2.79 5.55
N TYR A 28 2.67 3.74 5.08
CA TYR A 28 2.51 5.03 5.76
C TYR A 28 1.87 4.88 7.14
N LYS A 29 0.83 4.03 7.27
CA LYS A 29 0.20 3.75 8.57
C LYS A 29 1.24 3.26 9.59
N TRP A 30 2.12 2.36 9.18
CA TRP A 30 3.15 1.83 10.07
C TRP A 30 4.27 2.82 10.34
N ALA A 31 4.78 3.51 9.32
CA ALA A 31 5.79 4.55 9.46
C ALA A 31 5.31 5.66 10.42
N PHE A 32 4.07 6.12 10.27
CA PHE A 32 3.48 7.14 11.14
C PHE A 32 3.40 6.68 12.61
N LYS A 33 2.99 5.43 12.86
CA LYS A 33 2.97 4.84 14.21
C LYS A 33 4.37 4.74 14.83
N LEU A 34 5.38 4.49 14.01
CA LEU A 34 6.78 4.42 14.42
C LEU A 34 7.46 5.79 14.46
N GLY A 35 6.77 6.91 14.17
CA GLY A 35 7.36 8.22 13.89
C GLY A 35 8.54 8.63 14.79
N PRO A 36 8.42 8.63 16.13
CA PRO A 36 9.52 9.00 17.03
C PRO A 36 10.74 8.04 17.00
N LEU A 37 10.59 6.87 16.39
CA LEU A 37 11.56 5.77 16.39
C LEU A 37 12.26 5.59 15.03
N ILE A 38 11.87 6.34 13.99
CA ILE A 38 12.43 6.26 12.64
C ILE A 38 12.69 7.65 12.06
N GLU A 39 13.44 7.72 10.97
CA GLU A 39 13.71 8.96 10.27
C GLU A 39 12.43 9.56 9.67
N SER A 40 12.20 10.85 9.89
CA SER A 40 11.02 11.54 9.34
C SER A 40 10.97 11.51 7.80
N SER A 41 12.12 11.39 7.13
CA SER A 41 12.18 11.20 5.67
C SER A 41 11.52 9.89 5.24
N LEU A 42 11.69 8.79 5.98
CA LEU A 42 11.04 7.52 5.68
C LEU A 42 9.51 7.62 5.86
N VAL A 43 9.04 8.40 6.83
CA VAL A 43 7.60 8.68 7.01
C VAL A 43 7.06 9.44 5.80
N LEU A 44 7.78 10.46 5.33
CA LEU A 44 7.40 11.25 4.15
C LEU A 44 7.40 10.40 2.87
N ASP A 45 8.44 9.60 2.63
CA ASP A 45 8.52 8.70 1.47
C ASP A 45 7.31 7.74 1.42
N CYS A 46 6.91 7.21 2.59
CA CYS A 46 5.75 6.35 2.69
C CYS A 46 4.43 7.11 2.47
N LEU A 47 4.33 8.36 2.94
CA LEU A 47 3.17 9.22 2.72
C LEU A 47 2.98 9.52 1.22
N GLU A 48 4.05 9.87 0.51
CA GLU A 48 4.03 10.13 -0.93
C GLU A 48 3.54 8.90 -1.70
N LEU A 49 4.09 7.72 -1.39
CA LEU A 49 3.61 6.46 -1.98
C LEU A 49 2.12 6.22 -1.67
N ALA A 50 1.69 6.45 -0.43
CA ALA A 50 0.30 6.24 -0.03
C ALA A 50 -0.66 7.21 -0.73
N ALA A 51 -0.21 8.44 -1.00
CA ALA A 51 -0.98 9.43 -1.77
C ALA A 51 -1.15 9.00 -3.23
N ASP A 52 -0.07 8.57 -3.89
CA ASP A 52 -0.14 8.06 -5.27
C ASP A 52 -1.02 6.81 -5.37
N ALA A 53 -0.86 5.89 -4.42
CA ALA A 53 -1.70 4.72 -4.31
C ALA A 53 -3.18 5.10 -4.12
N ARG A 54 -3.46 6.14 -3.31
CA ARG A 54 -4.84 6.62 -3.09
C ARG A 54 -5.44 7.22 -4.35
N ILE A 55 -4.66 7.97 -5.12
CA ILE A 55 -5.11 8.49 -6.41
C ILE A 55 -5.53 7.32 -7.32
N LEU A 56 -4.67 6.32 -7.47
CA LEU A 56 -4.95 5.14 -8.29
C LEU A 56 -6.19 4.35 -7.81
N ASP A 57 -6.31 4.12 -6.50
CA ASP A 57 -7.48 3.45 -5.90
C ASP A 57 -8.77 4.22 -6.19
N MET A 58 -8.73 5.54 -6.06
CA MET A 58 -9.87 6.40 -6.32
C MET A 58 -10.21 6.49 -7.81
N GLN A 59 -9.23 6.50 -8.71
CA GLN A 59 -9.46 6.45 -10.16
C GLN A 59 -10.16 5.15 -10.59
N ALA A 60 -9.91 4.04 -9.90
CA ALA A 60 -10.56 2.74 -10.14
C ALA A 60 -11.88 2.55 -9.39
N SER A 61 -12.27 3.53 -8.57
CA SER A 61 -13.48 3.50 -7.74
C SER A 61 -14.72 3.97 -8.53
N PRO A 62 -15.95 3.82 -7.99
CA PRO A 62 -17.16 4.32 -8.66
C PRO A 62 -17.33 5.84 -8.57
N TYR A 63 -16.41 6.58 -7.93
CA TYR A 63 -16.50 8.02 -7.78
C TYR A 63 -16.04 8.75 -9.04
N ASP A 64 -16.79 9.79 -9.42
CA ASP A 64 -16.36 10.71 -10.47
C ASP A 64 -15.46 11.80 -9.89
N LEU A 65 -14.18 11.77 -10.25
CA LEU A 65 -13.16 12.71 -9.78
C LEU A 65 -12.65 13.65 -10.87
N ARG A 66 -13.36 13.73 -12.01
CA ARG A 66 -12.94 14.57 -13.15
C ARG A 66 -12.83 16.04 -12.77
N ASP A 67 -13.72 16.54 -11.92
CA ASP A 67 -13.68 17.91 -11.40
C ASP A 67 -12.45 18.19 -10.51
N LEU A 68 -11.82 17.13 -10.00
CA LEU A 68 -10.56 17.19 -9.24
C LEU A 68 -9.33 16.91 -10.12
N GLY A 69 -9.51 16.74 -11.44
CA GLY A 69 -8.43 16.51 -12.39
C GLY A 69 -8.02 15.05 -12.58
N PHE A 70 -8.77 14.09 -12.05
CA PHE A 70 -8.45 12.66 -12.16
C PHE A 70 -9.38 11.96 -13.15
N ALA A 71 -8.81 11.40 -14.22
CA ALA A 71 -9.55 10.58 -15.17
C ALA A 71 -9.85 9.19 -14.56
N PRO A 72 -11.08 8.65 -14.72
CA PRO A 72 -11.41 7.34 -14.20
C PRO A 72 -10.73 6.21 -14.99
N ILE A 73 -10.36 5.15 -14.29
CA ILE A 73 -9.92 3.87 -14.87
C ILE A 73 -11.11 2.92 -14.85
N ALA A 74 -11.64 2.61 -16.03
CA ALA A 74 -12.79 1.72 -16.21
C ALA A 74 -12.43 0.24 -15.98
N VAL A 75 -12.20 -0.15 -14.73
CA VAL A 75 -11.73 -1.50 -14.30
C VAL A 75 -12.70 -2.65 -14.64
N GLU A 76 -13.96 -2.34 -14.93
CA GLU A 76 -14.95 -3.27 -15.45
C GLU A 76 -14.60 -3.75 -16.87
N THR A 77 -13.88 -2.94 -17.65
CA THR A 77 -13.44 -3.29 -19.00
C THR A 77 -12.13 -4.09 -18.97
N PRO A 78 -11.89 -4.98 -19.95
CA PRO A 78 -10.61 -5.68 -20.06
C PRO A 78 -9.40 -4.74 -20.17
N ASN A 79 -9.56 -3.59 -20.84
CA ASN A 79 -8.47 -2.62 -21.03
C ASN A 79 -8.17 -1.88 -19.73
N GLY A 80 -9.20 -1.32 -19.07
CA GLY A 80 -9.03 -0.62 -17.79
C GLY A 80 -8.52 -1.55 -16.68
N ARG A 81 -8.90 -2.84 -16.69
CA ARG A 81 -8.33 -3.82 -15.77
C ARG A 81 -6.82 -4.02 -15.97
N ARG A 82 -6.34 -4.06 -17.22
CA ARG A 82 -4.90 -4.18 -17.51
C ARG A 82 -4.14 -2.90 -17.16
N GLU A 83 -4.74 -1.75 -17.42
CA GLU A 83 -4.19 -0.45 -17.01
C GLU A 83 -4.05 -0.37 -15.49
N TYR A 84 -5.11 -0.69 -14.75
CA TYR A 84 -5.09 -0.72 -13.29
C TYR A 84 -4.05 -1.70 -12.76
N ALA A 85 -3.98 -2.93 -13.30
CA ALA A 85 -3.00 -3.93 -12.88
C ALA A 85 -1.55 -3.45 -13.07
N ARG A 86 -1.23 -2.82 -14.20
CA ARG A 86 0.11 -2.24 -14.46
C ARG A 86 0.43 -1.10 -13.49
N ALA A 87 -0.56 -0.25 -13.20
CA ALA A 87 -0.37 0.83 -12.25
C ALA A 87 -0.19 0.31 -10.81
N GLN A 88 -0.91 -0.75 -10.43
CA GLN A 88 -0.72 -1.43 -9.14
C GLN A 88 0.69 -2.04 -9.04
N GLU A 89 1.18 -2.67 -10.10
CA GLU A 89 2.54 -3.21 -10.18
C GLU A 89 3.59 -2.12 -9.94
N ALA A 90 3.46 -0.96 -10.59
CA ALA A 90 4.36 0.18 -10.37
C ALA A 90 4.33 0.69 -8.91
N ILE A 91 3.18 0.72 -8.25
CA ILE A 91 3.08 1.03 -6.82
C ILE A 91 3.79 -0.04 -5.98
N SER A 92 3.59 -1.32 -6.28
CA SER A 92 4.24 -2.43 -5.58
C SER A 92 5.77 -2.40 -5.69
N GLU A 93 6.30 -2.10 -6.88
CA GLU A 93 7.74 -1.92 -7.12
C GLU A 93 8.33 -0.79 -6.28
N ARG A 94 7.66 0.37 -6.25
CA ARG A 94 8.06 1.52 -5.42
C ARG A 94 7.93 1.24 -3.93
N ALA A 95 6.94 0.44 -3.53
CA ALA A 95 6.71 0.06 -2.14
C ALA A 95 7.78 -0.90 -1.59
N ALA A 96 8.37 -1.74 -2.45
CA ALA A 96 9.34 -2.75 -2.05
C ALA A 96 10.54 -2.19 -1.24
N PRO A 97 11.29 -1.18 -1.72
CA PRO A 97 12.41 -0.63 -0.96
C PRO A 97 11.98 0.09 0.33
N LEU A 98 10.80 0.75 0.35
CA LEU A 98 10.29 1.40 1.56
C LEU A 98 9.92 0.37 2.64
N ARG A 99 9.33 -0.75 2.21
CA ARG A 99 9.03 -1.88 3.10
C ARG A 99 10.30 -2.48 3.70
N ALA A 100 11.34 -2.70 2.89
CA ALA A 100 12.62 -3.20 3.36
C ALA A 100 13.21 -2.26 4.43
N ARG A 101 13.26 -0.96 4.15
CA ARG A 101 13.74 0.06 5.11
C ARG A 101 12.95 0.05 6.42
N LEU A 102 11.62 -0.05 6.37
CA LEU A 102 10.80 -0.14 7.58
C LEU A 102 11.09 -1.41 8.39
N LEU A 103 11.28 -2.55 7.74
CA LEU A 103 11.64 -3.81 8.40
C LEU A 103 13.02 -3.72 9.05
N ASP A 104 14.01 -3.16 8.37
CA ASP A 104 15.37 -2.97 8.90
C ASP A 104 15.35 -2.07 10.15
N ARG A 105 14.55 -0.99 10.12
CA ARG A 105 14.35 -0.13 11.29
C ARG A 105 13.68 -0.86 12.45
N CYS A 106 12.66 -1.68 12.17
CA CYS A 106 12.01 -2.49 13.21
C CYS A 106 12.99 -3.48 13.84
N ALA A 107 13.81 -4.17 13.04
CA ALA A 107 14.83 -5.09 13.53
C ALA A 107 15.84 -4.38 14.44
N ALA A 108 16.41 -3.27 13.99
CA ALA A 108 17.36 -2.49 14.79
C ALA A 108 16.77 -1.98 16.13
N LEU A 109 15.48 -1.60 16.13
CA LEU A 109 14.77 -1.19 17.35
C LEU A 109 14.56 -2.36 18.31
N GLN A 110 14.31 -3.57 17.78
CA GLN A 110 14.18 -4.79 18.58
C GLN A 110 15.52 -5.19 19.21
N ASP A 111 16.61 -5.14 18.45
CA ASP A 111 17.97 -5.44 18.95
C ASP A 111 18.36 -4.46 20.06
N THR A 112 18.16 -3.16 19.82
CA THR A 112 18.40 -2.10 20.83
C THR A 112 17.59 -2.33 22.10
N ALA A 113 16.33 -2.77 21.98
CA ALA A 113 15.47 -3.06 23.12
C ALA A 113 15.89 -4.34 23.87
N ALA A 114 16.51 -5.30 23.18
CA ALA A 114 17.10 -6.51 23.76
C ALA A 114 18.45 -6.25 24.45
N GLY A 115 19.08 -5.10 24.19
CA GLY A 115 20.40 -4.74 24.72
C GLY A 115 21.56 -5.38 23.94
N GLU A 116 21.29 -5.81 22.70
CA GLU A 116 22.26 -6.26 21.69
C GLU A 116 22.64 -5.09 20.77
#